data_AF-A0A811QNJ5-F1
#
_entry.id   AF-A0A811QNJ5-F1
#
_cell.length_a   1.000
_cell.length_b   1.000
_cell.length_c   1.000
_cell.angle_alpha   90.00
_cell.angle_beta   90.00
_cell.angle_gamma   90.00
#
_symmetry.space_group_name_H-M   'P 1'
#
loop_
_entity.id
_entity.type
_entity.pdbx_description
1 polymer ?
#
loop_
_entity_poly.entity_id
_entity_poly.type
_entity_poly.pdbx_seq_one_letter_code
_entity_poly.pdbx_strand_id
1 'polypeptide(L)'
;MDRSPLVAAISGDEVSMKNMASQNPSMLLATTPQGNTCLHISSIHGHMRFCKDLLALKLDQNSLLATVNADGKTPLLTAVTSGHPSLASLLLRHCHELKLSEAILKRDKNGCNALHHAIRSGHGELALELIAAEPPLSRAVNQYNESPMFIAVMRPYGCLREASEDPWFC
;
A
#
# COMPACT_ATOMS: atom_id res chain seq x y z
N MET A 1 27.59 4.04 -14.22
CA MET A 1 26.17 4.18 -13.84
C MET A 1 25.80 2.91 -13.10
N ASP A 2 25.59 2.99 -11.80
CA ASP A 2 25.16 1.84 -11.01
C ASP A 2 23.82 1.32 -11.54
N ARG A 3 23.85 0.13 -12.14
CA ARG A 3 22.67 -0.55 -12.69
C ARG A 3 21.90 -1.23 -11.56
N SER A 4 21.50 -0.44 -10.57
CA SER A 4 20.71 -0.94 -9.46
C SER A 4 19.22 -0.74 -9.77
N PRO A 5 18.40 -1.79 -9.74
CA PRO A 5 16.95 -1.65 -9.93
C PRO A 5 16.32 -0.76 -8.85
N LEU A 6 16.97 -0.65 -7.69
CA LEU A 6 16.55 0.23 -6.60
C LEU A 6 16.74 1.71 -6.97
N VAL A 7 17.80 2.08 -7.68
CA VAL A 7 18.01 3.47 -8.12
C VAL A 7 16.91 3.87 -9.10
N ALA A 8 16.57 2.99 -10.04
CA ALA A 8 15.45 3.20 -10.95
C ALA A 8 14.11 3.31 -10.19
N ALA A 9 13.91 2.53 -9.13
CA ALA A 9 12.73 2.61 -8.28
C ALA A 9 12.66 3.91 -7.44
N ILE A 10 13.80 4.49 -7.04
CA ILE A 10 13.85 5.79 -6.35
C ILE A 10 13.48 6.92 -7.31
N SER A 11 14.03 6.90 -8.54
CA SER A 11 13.79 7.96 -9.53
C SER A 11 12.51 7.77 -10.35
N GLY A 12 11.87 6.59 -10.27
CA GLY A 12 10.71 6.25 -11.09
C GLY A 12 11.07 5.98 -12.56
N ASP A 13 12.32 5.62 -12.87
CA ASP A 13 12.79 5.42 -14.24
C ASP A 13 12.29 4.10 -14.83
N GLU A 14 11.15 4.19 -15.51
CA GLU A 14 10.51 3.09 -16.25
C GLU A 14 11.42 2.49 -17.33
N VAL A 15 12.23 3.31 -18.00
CA VAL A 15 13.06 2.89 -19.14
C VAL A 15 14.21 2.04 -18.64
N SER A 16 14.93 2.54 -17.62
CA SER A 16 16.01 1.78 -16.97
C SER A 16 15.50 0.47 -16.38
N MET A 17 14.33 0.49 -15.74
CA MET A 17 13.71 -0.73 -15.19
C MET A 17 13.37 -1.76 -16.28
N LYS A 18 12.75 -1.36 -17.39
CA LYS A 18 12.46 -2.26 -18.52
C LYS A 18 13.73 -2.81 -19.18
N ASN A 19 14.76 -1.98 -19.32
CA ASN A 19 16.06 -2.42 -19.84
C ASN A 19 16.69 -3.49 -18.91
N MET A 20 16.64 -3.28 -17.59
CA MET A 20 17.10 -4.28 -16.62
C MET A 20 16.26 -5.57 -16.69
N ALA A 21 14.93 -5.44 -16.81
CA ALA A 21 14.03 -6.58 -16.96
C ALA A 21 14.37 -7.42 -18.20
N SER A 22 14.71 -6.80 -19.34
CA SER A 22 15.10 -7.53 -20.55
C SER A 22 16.41 -8.30 -20.42
N GLN A 23 17.32 -7.84 -19.55
CA GLN A 23 18.62 -8.49 -19.34
C GLN A 23 18.53 -9.57 -18.27
N ASN A 24 17.92 -9.26 -17.14
CA ASN A 24 17.73 -10.18 -16.03
C ASN A 24 16.51 -9.78 -15.19
N PRO A 25 15.32 -10.36 -15.46
CA PRO A 25 14.09 -10.04 -14.75
C PRO A 25 14.18 -10.31 -13.24
N SER A 26 14.92 -11.34 -12.83
CA SER A 26 15.02 -11.74 -11.42
C SER A 26 15.64 -10.66 -10.52
N MET A 27 16.42 -9.74 -11.11
CA MET A 27 17.03 -8.62 -10.39
C MET A 27 15.98 -7.67 -9.77
N LEU A 28 14.79 -7.57 -10.38
CA LEU A 28 13.69 -6.74 -9.87
C LEU A 28 13.00 -7.32 -8.63
N LEU A 29 13.23 -8.61 -8.34
CA LEU A 29 12.73 -9.30 -7.14
C LEU A 29 13.68 -9.14 -5.93
N ALA A 30 14.87 -8.57 -6.13
CA ALA A 30 15.84 -8.41 -5.08
C ALA A 30 15.34 -7.48 -3.96
N THR A 31 15.80 -7.74 -2.75
CA THR A 31 15.49 -6.95 -1.54
C THR A 31 16.73 -6.23 -1.02
N THR A 32 16.49 -5.05 -0.44
CA THR A 32 17.48 -4.34 0.38
C THR A 32 17.74 -5.07 1.71
N PRO A 33 18.78 -4.72 2.48
CA PRO A 33 18.96 -5.21 3.84
C PRO A 33 17.77 -4.95 4.77
N GLN A 34 16.97 -3.91 4.48
CA GLN A 34 15.73 -3.59 5.18
C GLN A 34 14.52 -4.34 4.62
N GLY A 35 14.71 -5.30 3.71
CA GLY A 35 13.64 -6.10 3.11
C GLY A 35 12.79 -5.37 2.06
N ASN A 36 13.11 -4.11 1.72
CA ASN A 36 12.38 -3.39 0.68
C ASN A 36 12.71 -3.95 -0.71
N THR A 37 11.67 -4.31 -1.47
CA THR A 37 11.74 -4.60 -2.91
C THR A 37 11.67 -3.30 -3.72
N CYS A 38 11.87 -3.38 -5.03
CA CYS A 38 11.65 -2.24 -5.94
C CYS A 38 10.23 -1.66 -5.77
N LEU A 39 9.22 -2.52 -5.57
CA LEU A 39 7.84 -2.10 -5.40
C LEU A 39 7.60 -1.36 -4.08
N HIS A 40 8.33 -1.70 -3.01
CA HIS A 40 8.29 -0.91 -1.77
C HIS A 40 8.85 0.50 -2.01
N ILE A 41 10.04 0.59 -2.61
CA ILE A 41 10.72 1.86 -2.84
C ILE A 41 9.89 2.78 -3.76
N SER A 42 9.40 2.26 -4.89
CA SER A 42 8.54 3.02 -5.79
C SER A 42 7.21 3.40 -5.13
N SER A 43 6.71 2.60 -4.18
CA SER A 43 5.53 2.93 -3.38
C SER A 43 5.76 4.02 -2.34
N ILE A 44 6.98 4.14 -1.79
CA ILE A 44 7.35 5.27 -0.91
C ILE A 44 7.31 6.58 -1.70
N HIS A 45 7.82 6.55 -2.94
CA HIS A 45 7.90 7.73 -3.79
C HIS A 45 6.63 8.01 -4.63
N GLY A 46 5.67 7.08 -4.66
CA GLY A 46 4.41 7.26 -5.38
C GLY A 46 4.51 7.11 -6.89
N HIS A 47 5.52 6.37 -7.40
CA HIS A 47 5.77 6.22 -8.83
C HIS A 47 4.75 5.30 -9.52
N MET A 48 3.55 5.83 -9.76
CA MET A 48 2.41 5.10 -10.30
C MET A 48 2.74 4.30 -11.57
N ARG A 49 3.40 4.96 -12.54
CA ARG A 49 3.70 4.34 -13.84
C ARG A 49 4.76 3.25 -13.71
N PHE A 50 5.80 3.49 -12.93
CA PHE A 50 6.81 2.48 -12.59
C PHE A 50 6.17 1.24 -11.97
N CYS A 51 5.27 1.41 -10.99
CA CYS A 51 4.56 0.30 -10.37
C CYS A 51 3.69 -0.47 -11.37
N LYS A 52 2.92 0.23 -12.22
CA LYS A 52 2.10 -0.40 -13.27
C LYS A 52 2.95 -1.24 -14.23
N ASP A 53 4.04 -0.66 -14.72
CA ASP A 53 4.95 -1.35 -15.62
C ASP A 53 5.60 -2.57 -14.96
N LEU A 54 6.04 -2.45 -13.70
CA LEU A 54 6.63 -3.55 -12.93
C LEU A 54 5.64 -4.71 -12.72
N LEU A 55 4.37 -4.40 -12.42
CA LEU A 55 3.31 -5.40 -12.25
C LEU A 55 2.85 -6.03 -13.58
N ALA A 56 3.09 -5.35 -14.71
CA ALA A 56 2.83 -5.88 -16.05
C ALA A 56 3.94 -6.84 -16.55
N LEU A 57 5.10 -6.87 -15.90
CA LEU A 57 6.17 -7.81 -16.25
C LEU A 57 5.81 -9.25 -15.82
N LYS A 58 6.32 -10.23 -16.58
CA LYS A 58 6.22 -11.66 -16.27
C LYS A 58 7.19 -12.06 -15.14
N LEU A 59 6.93 -11.53 -13.95
CA LEU A 59 7.67 -11.80 -12.72
C LEU A 59 6.80 -12.57 -11.73
N ASP A 60 7.40 -13.04 -10.64
CA ASP A 60 6.65 -13.55 -9.50
C ASP A 60 5.95 -12.39 -8.76
N GLN A 61 4.73 -12.09 -9.22
CA GLN A 61 3.90 -11.02 -8.67
C GLN A 61 3.48 -11.30 -7.23
N ASN A 62 3.33 -12.58 -6.85
CA ASN A 62 3.00 -12.96 -5.48
C ASN A 62 4.13 -12.57 -4.54
N SER A 63 5.38 -12.87 -4.92
CA SER A 63 6.56 -12.43 -4.16
C SER A 63 6.64 -10.90 -4.07
N LEU A 64 6.45 -10.18 -5.18
CA LEU A 64 6.52 -8.71 -5.18
C LEU A 64 5.50 -8.05 -4.27
N LEU A 65 4.25 -8.54 -4.26
CA LEU A 65 3.13 -7.94 -3.51
C LEU A 65 3.02 -8.42 -2.06
N ALA A 66 3.46 -9.65 -1.76
CA ALA A 66 3.33 -10.24 -0.43
C ALA A 66 4.59 -10.10 0.44
N THR A 67 5.74 -9.77 -0.14
CA THR A 67 6.98 -9.52 0.63
C THR A 67 6.76 -8.41 1.65
N VAL A 68 7.26 -8.61 2.86
CA VAL A 68 7.24 -7.60 3.93
C VAL A 68 8.63 -7.05 4.15
N ASN A 69 8.73 -5.74 4.35
CA ASN A 69 9.97 -5.09 4.74
C ASN A 69 10.24 -5.23 6.26
N ALA A 70 11.34 -4.66 6.73
CA ALA A 70 11.74 -4.69 8.13
C ALA A 70 10.74 -4.03 9.10
N ASP A 71 9.79 -3.23 8.61
CA ASP A 71 8.69 -2.64 9.37
C ASP A 71 7.41 -3.49 9.36
N GLY A 72 7.47 -4.68 8.77
CA GLY A 72 6.32 -5.57 8.59
C GLY A 72 5.35 -5.10 7.51
N LYS A 73 5.73 -4.09 6.72
CA LYS A 73 4.84 -3.51 5.69
C LYS A 73 4.99 -4.25 4.39
N THR A 74 3.87 -4.54 3.74
CA THR A 74 3.81 -4.88 2.31
C THR A 74 3.92 -3.61 1.46
N PRO A 75 4.09 -3.71 0.12
CA PRO A 75 4.07 -2.54 -0.74
C PRO A 75 2.74 -1.77 -0.67
N LEU A 76 1.60 -2.48 -0.53
CA LEU A 76 0.30 -1.84 -0.32
C LEU A 76 0.32 -0.97 0.95
N LEU A 77 0.71 -1.55 2.10
CA LEU A 77 0.76 -0.80 3.36
C LEU A 77 1.79 0.35 3.31
N THR A 78 2.87 0.17 2.55
CA THR A 78 3.87 1.21 2.30
C THR A 78 3.28 2.37 1.50
N ALA A 79 2.53 2.11 0.42
CA ALA A 79 1.86 3.15 -0.36
C ALA A 79 0.84 3.94 0.49
N VAL A 80 0.05 3.24 1.32
CA VAL A 80 -0.92 3.91 2.22
C VAL A 80 -0.20 4.80 3.23
N THR A 81 0.82 4.27 3.92
CA THR A 81 1.56 5.02 4.95
C THR A 81 2.40 6.16 4.39
N SER A 82 2.76 6.09 3.10
CA SER A 82 3.51 7.15 2.41
C SER A 82 2.62 8.20 1.76
N GLY A 83 1.29 8.07 1.88
CA GLY A 83 0.35 9.09 1.39
C GLY A 83 -0.03 8.98 -0.09
N HIS A 84 0.07 7.79 -0.70
CA HIS A 84 -0.22 7.58 -2.12
C HIS A 84 -1.49 6.74 -2.32
N PRO A 85 -2.70 7.27 -2.04
CA PRO A 85 -3.93 6.48 -2.04
C PRO A 85 -4.26 5.89 -3.40
N SER A 86 -4.08 6.62 -4.51
CA SER A 86 -4.34 6.09 -5.85
C SER A 86 -3.44 4.90 -6.18
N LEU A 87 -2.17 4.93 -5.73
CA LEU A 87 -1.26 3.80 -5.90
C LEU A 87 -1.65 2.63 -5.00
N ALA A 88 -2.08 2.91 -3.77
CA ALA A 88 -2.62 1.89 -2.89
C ALA A 88 -3.84 1.19 -3.50
N SER A 89 -4.77 1.94 -4.13
CA SER A 89 -5.91 1.38 -4.86
C SER A 89 -5.48 0.46 -6.00
N LEU A 90 -4.45 0.84 -6.77
CA LEU A 90 -3.88 -0.01 -7.81
C LEU A 90 -3.34 -1.33 -7.22
N LEU A 91 -2.53 -1.24 -6.17
CA LEU A 91 -1.93 -2.40 -5.51
C LEU A 91 -2.99 -3.30 -4.88
N LEU A 92 -4.03 -2.74 -4.27
CA LEU A 92 -5.14 -3.47 -3.68
C LEU A 92 -5.85 -4.33 -4.74
N ARG A 93 -6.14 -3.75 -5.92
CA ARG A 93 -6.78 -4.46 -7.03
C ARG A 93 -5.95 -5.67 -7.46
N HIS A 94 -4.64 -5.48 -7.66
CA HIS A 94 -3.75 -6.60 -8.03
C HIS A 94 -3.65 -7.66 -6.93
N CYS A 95 -3.56 -7.27 -5.65
CA CYS A 95 -3.59 -8.23 -4.55
C CYS A 95 -4.90 -9.03 -4.52
N HIS A 96 -6.04 -8.38 -4.74
CA HIS A 96 -7.34 -9.03 -4.77
C HIS A 96 -7.49 -9.99 -5.97
N GLU A 97 -7.07 -9.58 -7.16
CA GLU A 97 -7.04 -10.43 -8.37
C GLU A 97 -6.22 -11.71 -8.16
N LEU A 98 -5.09 -11.60 -7.46
CA LEU A 98 -4.20 -12.71 -7.12
C LEU A 98 -4.59 -13.44 -5.81
N LYS A 99 -5.70 -13.04 -5.18
CA LYS A 99 -6.22 -13.64 -3.93
C LYS A 99 -5.20 -13.61 -2.77
N LEU A 100 -4.43 -12.54 -2.67
CA LEU A 100 -3.40 -12.33 -1.65
C LEU A 100 -3.97 -11.70 -0.37
N SER A 101 -5.04 -12.27 0.18
CA SER A 101 -5.72 -11.75 1.39
C SER A 101 -4.75 -11.58 2.57
N GLU A 102 -3.88 -12.57 2.81
CA GLU A 102 -2.85 -12.51 3.85
C GLU A 102 -1.87 -11.33 3.70
N ALA A 103 -1.63 -10.87 2.46
CA ALA A 103 -0.78 -9.70 2.20
C ALA A 103 -1.54 -8.39 2.49
N ILE A 104 -2.83 -8.34 2.18
CA ILE A 104 -3.69 -7.18 2.44
C ILE A 104 -3.93 -7.01 3.95
N LEU A 105 -4.10 -8.12 4.67
CA LEU A 105 -4.34 -8.16 6.12
C LEU A 105 -3.08 -7.91 6.96
N LYS A 106 -1.91 -7.70 6.35
CA LYS A 106 -0.68 -7.40 7.08
C LYS A 106 -0.80 -6.13 7.92
N ARG A 107 -0.05 -6.15 9.02
CA ARG A 107 0.04 -5.08 10.00
C ARG A 107 1.51 -4.66 10.11
N ASP A 108 1.73 -3.37 10.31
CA ASP A 108 3.05 -2.86 10.64
C ASP A 108 3.45 -3.21 12.08
N LYS A 109 4.65 -2.79 12.47
CA LYS A 109 5.18 -2.94 13.84
C LYS A 109 4.27 -2.41 14.95
N ASN A 110 3.40 -1.43 14.66
CA ASN A 110 2.47 -0.86 15.63
C ASN A 110 1.13 -1.62 15.66
N GLY A 111 1.00 -2.72 14.90
CA GLY A 111 -0.25 -3.45 14.72
C GLY A 111 -1.25 -2.72 13.81
N CYS A 112 -0.87 -1.63 13.14
CA CYS A 112 -1.77 -0.92 12.24
C CYS A 112 -1.79 -1.59 10.86
N ASN A 113 -2.99 -1.90 10.35
CA ASN A 113 -3.19 -2.34 8.96
C ASN A 113 -3.44 -1.14 8.01
N ALA A 114 -3.66 -1.42 6.73
CA ALA A 114 -3.90 -0.39 5.71
C ALA A 114 -5.10 0.50 6.06
N LEU A 115 -6.18 -0.06 6.60
CA LEU A 115 -7.40 0.69 6.93
C LEU A 115 -7.19 1.67 8.10
N HIS A 116 -6.41 1.30 9.12
CA HIS A 116 -6.04 2.24 10.20
C HIS A 116 -5.40 3.51 9.62
N HIS A 117 -4.44 3.34 8.71
CA HIS A 117 -3.71 4.45 8.12
C HIS A 117 -4.55 5.23 7.12
N ALA A 118 -5.36 4.57 6.29
CA ALA A 118 -6.28 5.25 5.37
C ALA A 118 -7.25 6.19 6.11
N ILE A 119 -7.84 5.71 7.22
CA ILE A 119 -8.74 6.51 8.07
C ILE A 119 -7.96 7.64 8.76
N ARG A 120 -6.79 7.36 9.32
CA ARG A 120 -5.97 8.37 10.02
C ARG A 120 -5.55 9.51 9.10
N SER A 121 -5.30 9.21 7.83
CA SER A 121 -4.92 10.17 6.79
C SER A 121 -6.11 10.82 6.06
N GLY A 122 -7.35 10.43 6.39
CA GLY A 122 -8.56 11.00 5.75
C GLY A 122 -8.81 10.50 4.32
N HIS A 123 -8.20 9.39 3.89
CA HIS A 123 -8.40 8.80 2.56
C HIS A 123 -9.70 7.97 2.52
N GLY A 124 -10.85 8.65 2.54
CA GLY A 124 -12.17 8.02 2.61
C GLY A 124 -12.46 7.01 1.49
N GLU A 125 -12.18 7.39 0.24
CA GLU A 125 -12.39 6.51 -0.92
C GLU A 125 -11.58 5.21 -0.81
N LEU A 126 -10.28 5.32 -0.49
CA LEU A 126 -9.42 4.15 -0.27
C LEU A 126 -9.90 3.31 0.93
N ALA A 127 -10.38 3.95 2.01
CA ALA A 127 -10.92 3.23 3.16
C ALA A 127 -12.15 2.39 2.78
N LEU A 128 -13.04 2.93 1.94
CA LEU A 128 -14.19 2.19 1.40
C LEU A 128 -13.75 1.04 0.49
N GLU A 129 -12.77 1.28 -0.41
CA GLU A 129 -12.21 0.22 -1.26
C GLU A 129 -11.59 -0.92 -0.43
N LEU A 130 -10.84 -0.59 0.63
CA LEU A 130 -10.23 -1.56 1.53
C LEU A 130 -11.27 -2.39 2.27
N ILE A 131 -12.34 -1.77 2.79
CA ILE A 131 -13.44 -2.48 3.46
C ILE A 131 -14.17 -3.40 2.49
N ALA A 132 -14.41 -2.94 1.27
CA ALA A 132 -15.09 -3.72 0.24
C ALA A 132 -14.25 -4.94 -0.20
N ALA A 133 -12.93 -4.77 -0.35
CA ALA A 133 -12.03 -5.82 -0.76
C ALA A 133 -11.75 -6.83 0.38
N GLU A 134 -11.52 -6.34 1.60
CA GLU A 134 -11.13 -7.18 2.75
C GLU A 134 -11.82 -6.71 4.04
N PRO A 135 -13.09 -7.13 4.27
CA PRO A 135 -13.85 -6.78 5.46
C PRO A 135 -13.15 -7.06 6.81
N PRO A 136 -12.31 -8.11 6.98
CA PRO A 136 -11.62 -8.36 8.25
C PRO A 136 -10.68 -7.22 8.70
N LEU A 137 -10.25 -6.34 7.78
CA LEU A 137 -9.45 -5.16 8.12
C LEU A 137 -10.12 -4.30 9.20
N SER A 138 -11.45 -4.17 9.15
CA SER A 138 -12.24 -3.32 10.05
C SER A 138 -12.24 -3.78 11.51
N ARG A 139 -11.96 -5.06 11.76
CA ARG A 139 -12.05 -5.69 13.08
C ARG A 139 -10.70 -5.84 13.78
N ALA A 140 -9.61 -5.77 13.03
CA ALA A 140 -8.27 -5.88 13.60
C ALA A 140 -7.98 -4.72 14.54
N VAL A 141 -7.28 -4.98 15.64
CA VAL A 141 -6.82 -3.93 16.57
C VAL A 141 -5.31 -3.74 16.48
N ASN A 142 -4.88 -2.49 16.67
CA ASN A 142 -3.46 -2.12 16.79
C ASN A 142 -2.93 -2.38 18.22
N GLN A 143 -1.67 -2.03 18.48
CA GLN A 143 -1.04 -2.19 19.80
C GLN A 143 -1.69 -1.36 20.93
N TYR A 144 -2.49 -0.35 20.57
CA TYR A 144 -3.26 0.47 21.50
C TYR A 144 -4.69 -0.07 21.70
N ASN A 145 -4.97 -1.27 21.18
CA ASN A 145 -6.29 -1.90 21.19
C ASN A 145 -7.37 -1.10 20.45
N GLU A 146 -6.96 -0.26 19.50
CA GLU A 146 -7.87 0.53 18.66
C GLU A 146 -8.13 -0.23 17.37
N SER A 147 -9.40 -0.39 16.98
CA SER A 147 -9.76 -0.81 15.63
C SER A 147 -9.78 0.39 14.67
N PRO A 148 -9.71 0.19 13.33
CA PRO A 148 -9.85 1.30 12.39
C PRO A 148 -11.19 2.02 12.56
N MET A 149 -12.26 1.27 12.84
CA MET A 149 -13.60 1.85 13.09
C MET A 149 -13.64 2.64 14.39
N PHE A 150 -12.95 2.20 15.45
CA PHE A 150 -12.79 2.99 16.67
C PHE A 150 -12.07 4.31 16.36
N ILE A 151 -11.00 4.30 15.57
CA ILE A 151 -10.28 5.51 15.15
C ILE A 151 -11.20 6.45 14.34
N ALA A 152 -12.03 5.91 13.44
CA ALA A 152 -12.97 6.72 12.65
C ALA A 152 -13.99 7.46 13.53
N VAL A 153 -14.53 6.78 14.55
CA VAL A 153 -15.51 7.36 15.49
C VAL A 153 -14.84 8.34 16.46
N MET A 154 -13.67 7.97 16.98
CA MET A 154 -12.92 8.77 17.97
C MET A 154 -12.17 9.96 17.37
N ARG A 155 -12.21 10.14 16.06
CA ARG A 155 -11.81 11.38 15.40
C ARG A 155 -13.04 12.25 15.12
N PRO A 156 -13.51 13.03 16.10
CA PRO A 156 -14.51 14.04 15.81
C PRO A 156 -13.80 15.32 15.32
N TYR A 157 -14.38 15.97 14.29
CA TYR A 157 -14.11 17.37 13.88
C TYR A 157 -12.80 17.69 13.10
N GLY A 158 -12.62 17.16 11.88
CA GLY A 158 -11.54 17.67 11.00
C GLY A 158 -11.71 17.55 9.47
N CYS A 159 -12.43 16.56 8.94
CA CYS A 159 -12.45 16.35 7.48
C CYS A 159 -13.81 15.91 6.88
N LEU A 160 -14.92 16.01 7.62
CA LEU A 160 -16.28 15.71 7.14
C LEU A 160 -17.28 16.86 7.36
N ARG A 161 -16.81 18.11 7.28
CA ARG A 161 -17.68 19.23 6.88
C ARG A 161 -17.30 19.47 5.42
N GLU A 162 -18.16 19.37 4.41
CA GLU A 162 -19.59 19.64 4.33
C GLU A 162 -20.21 18.72 3.27
N ALA A 163 -21.37 18.13 3.55
CA ALA A 163 -22.50 18.06 2.63
C ALA A 163 -23.68 17.38 3.33
N SER A 164 -24.81 18.09 3.33
CA SER A 164 -26.16 17.70 3.73
C SER A 164 -26.48 17.66 5.23
N GLU A 165 -27.49 18.48 5.52
CA GLU A 165 -28.18 18.73 6.78
C GLU A 165 -28.85 17.44 7.28
N ASP A 166 -28.50 16.98 8.49
CA ASP A 166 -29.32 16.00 9.20
C ASP A 166 -29.95 16.66 10.44
N PRO A 167 -31.29 16.82 10.48
CA PRO A 167 -32.00 17.55 11.53
C PRO A 167 -32.21 16.73 12.82
N TRP A 168 -31.45 15.65 13.05
CA TRP A 168 -31.70 14.75 14.18
C TRP A 168 -31.14 15.17 15.55
N PHE A 169 -30.82 16.45 15.72
CA PHE A 169 -30.58 17.02 17.04
C PHE A 169 -31.54 18.19 17.30
N CYS A 170 -32.75 17.84 17.72
CA CYS A 170 -33.60 18.60 18.63
C CYS A 170 -34.12 17.63 19.70
#